data_AF-A0AAP0KC56-F1
#
_entry.id   AF-A0AAP0KC56-F1
#
_cell.length_a   1.000
_cell.length_b   1.000
_cell.length_c   1.000
_cell.angle_alpha   90.00
_cell.angle_beta   90.00
_cell.angle_gamma   90.00
#
_symmetry.space_group_name_H-M   'P 1'
#
loop_
_entity.id
_entity.type
_entity.pdbx_description
1 polymer ?
#
loop_
_entity_poly.entity_id
_entity_poly.type
_entity_poly.pdbx_seq_one_letter_code
_entity_poly.pdbx_strand_id
1 'polypeptide(L)'
;MPTDASTRATAEARQSREFQKYHSEKFHGGMDLGAAEKFMRSHEKIHDVFAKPDHMRSNISSTSLFGEADVWWPSMVATKGKPKNWAEFKERFNRKYFSPSVRNMKKTEFQNIRQATNETLMHYMGQYLQLMNYARGIADTDADQAYYFMHGLLSEIGTMVVTTAPGTL
;
A
#
# COMPACT_ATOMS: atom_id res chain seq x y z
N MET A 1 -8.06 10.61 43.06
CA MET A 1 -8.79 9.80 42.06
C MET A 1 -8.26 10.21 40.68
N PRO A 2 -7.68 9.32 39.87
CA PRO A 2 -7.33 9.67 38.50
C PRO A 2 -8.61 9.93 37.70
N THR A 3 -8.61 10.98 36.89
CA THR A 3 -9.72 11.34 35.99
C THR A 3 -9.77 10.38 34.80
N ASP A 4 -10.96 10.15 34.23
CA ASP A 4 -11.19 9.23 33.08
C ASP A 4 -10.23 9.45 31.91
N ALA A 5 -9.81 10.70 31.70
CA ALA A 5 -8.83 11.06 30.67
C ALA A 5 -7.43 10.46 30.91
N SER A 6 -7.00 10.36 32.18
CA SER A 6 -5.68 9.81 32.55
C SER A 6 -5.64 8.29 32.37
N THR A 7 -6.75 7.61 32.70
CA THR A 7 -6.94 6.17 32.51
C THR A 7 -7.00 5.82 31.02
N ARG A 8 -7.68 6.65 30.22
CA ARG A 8 -7.75 6.47 28.76
C ARG A 8 -6.38 6.66 28.09
N ALA A 9 -5.63 7.68 28.49
CA ALA A 9 -4.29 7.93 27.95
C ALA A 9 -3.29 6.80 28.27
N THR A 10 -3.36 6.22 29.47
CA THR A 10 -2.49 5.09 29.86
C THR A 10 -2.87 3.79 29.15
N ALA A 11 -4.16 3.55 28.91
CA ALA A 11 -4.62 2.43 28.08
C ALA A 11 -4.17 2.55 26.62
N GLU A 12 -4.31 3.75 26.03
CA GLU A 12 -3.85 4.06 24.67
C GLU A 12 -2.34 3.87 24.52
N ALA A 13 -1.53 4.32 25.50
CA ALA A 13 -0.09 4.14 25.50
C ALA A 13 0.34 2.67 25.63
N ARG A 14 -0.31 1.88 26.51
CA ARG A 14 -0.05 0.44 26.64
C ARG A 14 -0.39 -0.31 25.35
N GLN A 15 -1.47 0.09 24.69
CA GLN A 15 -1.96 -0.56 23.48
C GLN A 15 -1.13 -0.20 22.24
N SER A 16 -0.59 1.03 22.17
CA SER A 16 0.40 1.44 21.17
C SER A 16 1.69 0.60 21.28
N ARG A 17 2.15 0.30 22.51
CA ARG A 17 3.31 -0.58 22.73
C ARG A 17 3.08 -2.01 22.26
N GLU A 18 1.91 -2.58 22.51
CA GLU A 18 1.56 -3.92 22.00
C GLU A 18 1.49 -3.92 20.46
N PHE A 19 1.04 -2.86 19.82
CA PHE A 19 1.07 -2.75 18.35
C PHE A 19 2.50 -2.64 17.80
N GLN A 20 3.36 -1.83 18.43
CA GLN A 20 4.78 -1.72 18.07
C GLN A 20 5.53 -3.05 18.20
N LYS A 21 5.11 -3.91 19.14
CA LYS A 21 5.65 -5.27 19.30
C LYS A 21 5.41 -6.14 18.06
N TYR A 22 4.36 -5.89 17.30
CA TYR A 22 4.07 -6.56 16.02
C TYR A 22 4.62 -5.77 14.82
N HIS A 23 5.91 -5.44 14.83
CA HIS A 23 6.69 -4.90 13.70
C HIS A 23 5.85 -4.11 12.68
N SER A 24 5.12 -3.10 13.15
CA SER A 24 4.32 -2.28 12.26
C SER A 24 5.26 -1.62 11.28
N GLU A 25 4.96 -1.73 9.99
CA GLU A 25 5.78 -1.12 8.95
C GLU A 25 5.96 0.37 9.27
N LYS A 26 7.21 0.81 9.32
CA LYS A 26 7.51 2.22 9.52
C LYS A 26 7.49 2.91 8.17
N PHE A 27 6.96 4.12 8.13
CA PHE A 27 6.95 4.91 6.91
C PHE A 27 7.63 6.25 7.11
N HIS A 28 8.69 6.49 6.34
CA HIS A 28 9.55 7.66 6.48
C HIS A 28 9.11 8.86 5.61
N GLY A 29 8.03 8.72 4.83
CA GLY A 29 7.59 9.72 3.87
C GLY A 29 8.35 9.65 2.53
N GLY A 30 8.25 10.73 1.75
CA GLY A 30 8.92 10.84 0.45
C GLY A 30 8.18 10.17 -0.72
N MET A 31 8.94 9.84 -1.77
CA MET A 31 8.41 9.32 -3.05
C MET A 31 8.43 7.79 -3.15
N ASP A 32 8.79 7.07 -2.08
CA ASP A 32 8.69 5.61 -2.06
C ASP A 32 7.24 5.18 -1.85
N LEU A 33 6.52 5.10 -2.97
CA LEU A 33 5.12 4.70 -3.01
C LEU A 33 4.95 3.23 -2.62
N GLY A 34 5.94 2.38 -2.88
CA GLY A 34 5.93 0.97 -2.48
C GLY A 34 5.95 0.83 -0.96
N ALA A 35 6.81 1.61 -0.28
CA ALA A 35 6.82 1.69 1.18
C ALA A 35 5.52 2.28 1.73
N ALA A 36 4.95 3.31 1.09
CA ALA A 36 3.67 3.90 1.50
C ALA A 36 2.50 2.91 1.40
N GLU A 37 2.47 2.09 0.34
CA GLU A 37 1.46 1.03 0.20
C GLU A 37 1.66 -0.09 1.21
N LYS A 38 2.91 -0.53 1.40
CA LYS A 38 3.27 -1.58 2.36
C LYS A 38 2.87 -1.17 3.78
N PHE A 39 3.14 0.09 4.14
CA PHE A 39 2.67 0.73 5.36
C PHE A 39 1.15 0.60 5.53
N MET A 40 0.39 1.06 4.52
CA MET A 40 -1.07 1.05 4.60
C MET A 40 -1.63 -0.38 4.73
N ARG A 41 -1.19 -1.31 3.89
CA ARG A 41 -1.62 -2.72 3.92
C ARG A 41 -1.31 -3.39 5.25
N SER A 42 -0.10 -3.17 5.78
CA SER A 42 0.32 -3.74 7.06
C SER A 42 -0.55 -3.21 8.21
N HIS A 43 -0.78 -1.90 8.27
CA HIS A 43 -1.60 -1.30 9.31
C HIS A 43 -3.07 -1.73 9.23
N GLU A 44 -3.66 -1.85 8.04
CA GLU A 44 -5.01 -2.41 7.87
C GLU A 44 -5.09 -3.83 8.44
N LYS A 45 -4.17 -4.70 8.03
CA LYS A 45 -4.11 -6.08 8.51
C LYS A 45 -3.98 -6.15 10.03
N ILE A 46 -3.05 -5.39 10.62
CA ILE A 46 -2.83 -5.41 12.08
C ILE A 46 -4.07 -4.88 12.81
N HIS A 47 -4.71 -3.81 12.33
CA HIS A 47 -5.93 -3.30 12.93
C HIS A 47 -7.07 -4.31 12.94
N ASP A 48 -7.22 -5.08 11.85
CA ASP A 48 -8.25 -6.10 11.73
C ASP A 48 -7.96 -7.32 12.61
N VAL A 49 -6.70 -7.80 12.63
CA VAL A 49 -6.26 -8.89 13.51
C VAL A 49 -6.52 -8.59 14.98
N PHE A 50 -6.29 -7.34 15.42
CA PHE A 50 -6.50 -6.93 16.81
C PHE A 50 -7.87 -6.30 17.08
N ALA A 51 -8.81 -6.40 16.13
CA ALA A 51 -10.16 -5.84 16.22
C ALA A 51 -10.19 -4.39 16.77
N LYS A 52 -9.26 -3.54 16.29
CA LYS A 52 -9.11 -2.18 16.83
C LYS A 52 -10.35 -1.34 16.50
N PRO A 53 -10.95 -0.66 17.49
CA PRO A 53 -11.96 0.35 17.26
C PRO A 53 -11.48 1.42 16.29
N ASP A 54 -12.34 1.81 15.36
CA ASP A 54 -11.97 2.64 14.22
C ASP A 54 -11.37 4.01 14.61
N HIS A 55 -11.82 4.57 15.73
CA HIS A 55 -11.31 5.82 16.29
C HIS A 55 -9.87 5.72 16.83
N MET A 56 -9.38 4.52 17.18
CA MET A 56 -8.00 4.32 17.67
C MET A 56 -7.01 3.99 16.56
N ARG A 57 -7.48 3.41 15.45
CA ARG A 57 -6.65 3.01 14.29
C ARG A 57 -5.77 4.16 13.80
N SER A 58 -6.33 5.36 13.68
CA SER A 58 -5.62 6.55 13.21
C SER A 58 -4.48 7.00 14.13
N ASN A 59 -4.71 6.96 15.45
CA ASN A 59 -3.69 7.33 16.43
C ASN A 59 -2.54 6.33 16.40
N ILE A 60 -2.87 5.03 16.41
CA ILE A 60 -1.88 3.96 16.35
C ILE A 60 -1.01 4.10 15.10
N SER A 61 -1.61 4.24 13.92
CA SER A 61 -0.85 4.39 12.68
C SER A 61 0.04 5.61 12.63
N SER A 62 -0.40 6.72 13.21
CA SER A 62 0.42 7.94 13.24
C SER A 62 1.73 7.76 14.01
N THR A 63 1.78 6.86 15.01
CA THR A 63 3.00 6.57 15.77
C THR A 63 4.06 5.79 14.98
N SER A 64 3.70 5.28 13.80
CA SER A 64 4.60 4.56 12.89
C SER A 64 5.03 5.41 11.68
N LEU A 65 4.70 6.71 11.69
CA LEU A 65 5.24 7.69 10.75
C LEU A 65 6.58 8.21 11.30
N PHE A 66 7.57 8.31 10.42
CA PHE A 66 8.91 8.78 10.71
C PHE A 66 9.38 9.73 9.59
N GLY A 67 10.52 10.38 9.77
CA GLY A 67 11.13 11.20 8.72
C GLY A 67 10.22 12.33 8.23
N GLU A 68 10.07 12.47 6.91
CA GLU A 68 9.21 13.49 6.30
C GLU A 68 7.74 13.33 6.71
N ALA A 69 7.28 12.09 6.86
CA ALA A 69 5.89 11.82 7.25
C ALA A 69 5.58 12.28 8.69
N ASP A 70 6.55 12.15 9.61
CA ASP A 70 6.44 12.62 10.99
C ASP A 70 6.45 14.15 11.10
N VAL A 71 7.14 14.84 10.18
CA VAL A 71 7.08 16.30 10.08
C VAL A 71 5.75 16.76 9.48
N TRP A 72 5.26 16.07 8.45
CA TRP A 72 4.03 16.42 7.74
C TRP A 72 2.77 16.21 8.61
N TRP A 73 2.70 15.09 9.35
CA TRP A 73 1.48 14.67 10.03
C TRP A 73 0.95 15.69 11.07
N PRO A 74 1.76 16.25 11.99
CA PRO A 74 1.31 17.26 12.94
C PRO A 74 0.79 18.53 12.26
N SER A 75 1.44 18.99 11.19
CA SER A 75 0.99 20.18 10.42
C SER A 75 -0.38 19.96 9.78
N MET A 76 -0.58 18.76 9.21
CA MET A 76 -1.87 18.35 8.65
C MET A 76 -2.95 18.30 9.74
N VAL A 77 -2.65 17.75 10.91
CA VAL A 77 -3.56 17.72 12.07
C VAL A 77 -3.88 19.13 12.60
N ALA A 78 -2.90 20.03 12.67
CA ALA A 78 -3.12 21.41 13.09
C ALA A 78 -4.06 22.16 12.14
N THR A 79 -3.96 21.88 10.84
CA THR A 79 -4.75 22.56 9.81
C THR A 79 -6.15 21.97 9.64
N LYS A 80 -6.30 20.65 9.76
CA LYS A 80 -7.54 19.92 9.43
C LYS A 80 -8.18 19.22 10.63
N GLY A 81 -7.64 19.40 11.84
CA GLY A 81 -8.02 18.65 13.03
C GLY A 81 -7.50 17.21 13.00
N LYS A 82 -7.67 16.45 14.09
CA LYS A 82 -7.36 15.01 14.11
C LYS A 82 -8.38 14.23 13.27
N PRO A 83 -7.96 13.20 12.50
CA PRO A 83 -8.91 12.31 11.83
C PRO A 83 -9.85 11.67 12.84
N LYS A 84 -11.15 11.65 12.55
CA LYS A 84 -12.18 11.09 13.43
C LYS A 84 -12.17 9.57 13.45
N ASN A 85 -11.70 8.97 12.36
CA ASN A 85 -11.81 7.54 12.09
C ASN A 85 -10.70 7.10 11.12
N TRP A 86 -10.61 5.79 10.84
CA TRP A 86 -9.56 5.24 9.99
C TRP A 86 -9.71 5.68 8.53
N ALA A 87 -10.95 5.77 8.05
CA ALA A 87 -11.22 6.20 6.68
C ALA A 87 -10.66 7.59 6.38
N GLU A 88 -10.84 8.54 7.30
CA GLU A 88 -10.32 9.90 7.16
C GLU A 88 -8.78 9.94 7.24
N PHE A 89 -8.15 9.08 8.07
CA PHE A 89 -6.69 8.92 8.05
C PHE A 89 -6.22 8.47 6.68
N LYS A 90 -6.84 7.42 6.12
CA LYS A 90 -6.50 6.88 4.80
C LYS A 90 -6.69 7.91 3.71
N GLU A 91 -7.76 8.70 3.74
CA GLU A 91 -7.99 9.76 2.78
C GLU A 91 -6.86 10.81 2.81
N ARG A 92 -6.49 11.28 4.00
CA ARG A 92 -5.43 12.28 4.19
C ARG A 92 -4.07 11.73 3.75
N PHE A 93 -3.75 10.49 4.11
CA PHE A 93 -2.53 9.80 3.68
C PHE A 93 -2.50 9.64 2.16
N ASN A 94 -3.58 9.17 1.56
CA ASN A 94 -3.71 8.99 0.12
C ASN A 94 -3.63 10.30 -0.63
N ARG A 95 -4.19 11.39 -0.12
CA ARG A 95 -4.08 12.71 -0.76
C ARG A 95 -2.64 13.21 -0.81
N LYS A 96 -1.84 12.92 0.23
CA LYS A 96 -0.43 13.34 0.31
C LYS A 96 0.47 12.47 -0.58
N TYR A 97 0.37 11.16 -0.48
CA TYR A 97 1.32 10.23 -1.10
C TYR A 97 0.80 9.60 -2.41
N PHE A 98 -0.52 9.50 -2.58
CA PHE A 98 -1.17 8.92 -3.76
C PHE A 98 -2.06 9.94 -4.47
N SER A 99 -1.49 11.13 -4.74
CA SER A 99 -2.16 12.21 -5.47
C SER A 99 -2.61 11.77 -6.87
N PRO A 100 -3.55 12.48 -7.51
CA PRO A 100 -3.98 12.14 -8.87
C PRO A 100 -2.82 12.02 -9.87
N SER A 101 -1.80 12.88 -9.77
CA SER A 101 -0.60 12.83 -10.61
C SER A 101 0.18 11.54 -10.39
N VAL A 102 0.39 11.15 -9.12
CA VAL A 102 1.06 9.88 -8.76
C VAL A 102 0.26 8.67 -9.27
N ARG A 103 -1.07 8.69 -9.12
CA ARG A 103 -1.92 7.62 -9.64
C ARG A 103 -1.83 7.52 -11.16
N ASN A 104 -1.79 8.66 -11.86
CA ASN A 104 -1.62 8.69 -13.30
C ASN A 104 -0.24 8.15 -13.72
N MET A 105 0.82 8.53 -13.00
CA MET A 105 2.15 7.97 -13.21
C MET A 105 2.16 6.44 -13.07
N LYS A 106 1.52 5.90 -12.01
CA LYS A 106 1.41 4.45 -11.81
C LYS A 106 0.57 3.74 -12.87
N LYS A 107 -0.48 4.39 -13.39
CA LYS A 107 -1.22 3.90 -14.56
C LYS A 107 -0.35 3.81 -15.80
N THR A 108 0.44 4.85 -16.08
CA THR A 108 1.40 4.84 -17.20
C THR A 108 2.45 3.74 -17.01
N GLU A 109 2.94 3.53 -15.79
CA GLU A 109 3.88 2.44 -15.46
C GLU A 109 3.27 1.07 -15.75
N PHE A 110 2.02 0.83 -15.34
CA PHE A 110 1.29 -0.41 -15.64
C PHE A 110 1.16 -0.67 -17.15
N GLN A 111 0.74 0.34 -17.93
CA GLN A 111 0.57 0.20 -19.39
C GLN A 111 1.88 -0.12 -20.11
N ASN A 112 3.00 0.37 -19.57
CA ASN A 112 4.33 0.21 -20.14
C ASN A 112 5.16 -0.87 -19.44
N ILE A 113 4.56 -1.71 -18.59
CA ILE A 113 5.30 -2.73 -17.87
C ILE A 113 5.93 -3.72 -18.85
N ARG A 114 7.25 -3.91 -18.75
CA ARG A 114 8.01 -4.87 -19.55
C ARG A 114 8.97 -5.63 -18.64
N GLN A 115 9.06 -6.94 -18.83
CA GLN A 115 10.09 -7.75 -18.20
C GLN A 115 11.45 -7.30 -18.73
N ALA A 116 12.41 -7.02 -17.84
CA ALA A 116 13.76 -6.63 -18.25
C ALA A 116 14.60 -7.86 -18.66
N THR A 117 15.59 -7.69 -19.55
CA THR A 117 16.35 -8.78 -20.20
C THR A 117 16.95 -9.82 -19.24
N ASN A 118 17.28 -9.41 -18.01
CA ASN A 118 17.86 -10.28 -16.98
C ASN A 118 16.93 -10.45 -15.76
N GLU A 119 15.64 -10.17 -15.90
CA GLU A 119 14.67 -10.25 -14.84
C GLU A 119 14.00 -11.63 -14.80
N THR A 120 13.92 -12.25 -13.63
CA THR A 120 13.18 -13.50 -13.44
C THR A 120 11.68 -13.27 -13.62
N LEU A 121 10.97 -14.28 -14.13
CA LEU A 121 9.50 -14.25 -14.23
C LEU A 121 8.82 -13.91 -12.89
N MET A 122 9.37 -14.41 -11.77
CA MET A 122 8.83 -14.16 -10.44
C MET A 122 8.94 -12.69 -10.04
N HIS A 123 10.07 -12.04 -10.34
CA HIS A 123 10.25 -10.61 -10.06
C HIS A 123 9.29 -9.77 -10.91
N TYR A 124 9.17 -10.10 -12.21
CA TYR A 124 8.26 -9.44 -13.13
C TYR A 124 6.80 -9.58 -12.69
N MET A 125 6.37 -10.80 -12.35
CA MET A 125 5.04 -11.07 -11.81
C MET A 125 4.78 -10.26 -10.53
N GLY A 126 5.78 -10.16 -9.65
CA GLY A 126 5.69 -9.33 -8.45
C GLY A 126 5.43 -7.86 -8.76
N GLN A 127 6.18 -7.27 -9.72
CA GLN A 127 5.97 -5.89 -10.16
C GLN A 127 4.60 -5.71 -10.83
N TYR A 128 4.20 -6.66 -11.68
CA TYR A 128 2.89 -6.66 -12.35
C TYR A 128 1.74 -6.64 -11.34
N LEU A 129 1.74 -7.57 -10.37
CA LEU A 129 0.73 -7.66 -9.32
C LEU A 129 0.66 -6.39 -8.45
N GLN A 130 1.79 -5.73 -8.18
CA GLN A 130 1.79 -4.45 -7.46
C GLN A 130 1.08 -3.37 -8.26
N LEU A 131 1.35 -3.29 -9.57
CA LEU A 131 0.76 -2.30 -10.48
C LEU A 131 -0.71 -2.57 -10.82
N MET A 132 -1.19 -3.80 -10.67
CA MET A 132 -2.62 -4.15 -10.86
C MET A 132 -3.55 -3.32 -9.99
N ASN A 133 -3.09 -2.82 -8.83
CA ASN A 133 -3.88 -1.92 -7.97
C ASN A 133 -4.27 -0.61 -8.69
N TYR A 134 -3.57 -0.25 -9.77
CA TYR A 134 -3.81 0.94 -10.58
C TYR A 134 -4.46 0.64 -11.93
N ALA A 135 -4.71 -0.65 -12.24
CA ALA A 135 -5.19 -1.10 -13.53
C ALA A 135 -6.70 -0.86 -13.77
N ARG A 136 -7.46 -0.42 -12.76
CA ARG A 136 -8.89 -0.13 -12.91
C ARG A 136 -9.13 0.93 -14.00
N GLY A 137 -10.01 0.61 -14.95
CA GLY A 137 -10.28 1.40 -16.15
C GLY A 137 -9.24 1.25 -17.26
N ILE A 138 -8.29 0.29 -17.12
CA ILE A 138 -7.27 -0.06 -18.13
C ILE A 138 -7.35 -1.56 -18.42
N ALA A 139 -7.40 -2.39 -17.38
CA ALA A 139 -7.53 -3.84 -17.49
C ALA A 139 -8.58 -4.34 -16.49
N ASP A 140 -9.85 -4.23 -16.88
CA ASP A 140 -10.99 -4.53 -16.02
C ASP A 140 -11.42 -6.00 -16.11
N THR A 141 -11.01 -6.72 -17.16
CA THR A 141 -11.29 -8.15 -17.33
C THR A 141 -10.02 -9.00 -17.16
N ASP A 142 -10.20 -10.28 -16.83
CA ASP A 142 -9.09 -11.24 -16.77
C ASP A 142 -8.36 -11.34 -18.12
N ALA A 143 -9.09 -11.18 -19.23
CA ALA A 143 -8.52 -11.16 -20.58
C ALA A 143 -7.62 -9.93 -20.80
N ASP A 144 -8.05 -8.73 -20.36
CA ASP A 144 -7.23 -7.52 -20.45
C ASP A 144 -5.97 -7.65 -19.58
N GLN A 145 -6.13 -8.19 -18.37
CA GLN A 145 -5.00 -8.40 -17.46
C GLN A 145 -3.99 -9.37 -18.09
N ALA A 146 -4.45 -10.52 -18.58
CA ALA A 146 -3.61 -11.48 -19.29
C ALA A 146 -2.93 -10.86 -20.51
N TYR A 147 -3.64 -10.02 -21.28
CA TYR A 147 -3.08 -9.27 -22.40
C TYR A 147 -1.87 -8.44 -21.95
N TYR A 148 -2.03 -7.54 -20.96
CA TYR A 148 -0.92 -6.69 -20.51
C TYR A 148 0.25 -7.49 -19.92
N PHE A 149 -0.03 -8.59 -19.22
CA PHE A 149 1.00 -9.47 -18.68
C PHE A 149 1.82 -10.14 -19.80
N MET A 150 1.15 -10.75 -20.79
CA MET A 150 1.83 -11.43 -21.89
C MET A 150 2.57 -10.46 -22.81
N HIS A 151 1.99 -9.30 -23.11
CA HIS A 151 2.64 -8.27 -23.93
C HIS A 151 3.81 -7.61 -23.24
N GLY A 152 3.85 -7.67 -21.90
CA GLY A 152 4.99 -7.23 -21.12
C GLY A 152 6.09 -8.26 -21.00
N LEU A 153 5.82 -9.53 -21.27
CA LEU A 153 6.78 -10.61 -21.14
C LEU A 153 7.83 -10.56 -22.28
N LEU A 154 9.09 -10.87 -21.96
CA LEU A 154 10.12 -10.95 -23.00
C LEU A 154 9.83 -12.12 -23.96
N SER A 155 10.03 -11.87 -25.26
CA SER A 155 9.70 -12.82 -26.33
C SER A 155 10.44 -14.15 -26.21
N GLU A 156 11.64 -14.19 -25.64
CA GLU A 156 12.41 -15.42 -25.41
C GLU A 156 11.76 -16.37 -24.39
N ILE A 157 10.88 -15.86 -23.52
CA ILE A 157 10.09 -16.64 -22.57
C ILE A 157 8.67 -16.86 -23.09
N GLY A 158 8.11 -15.87 -23.82
CA GLY A 158 6.80 -15.98 -24.48
C GLY A 158 6.72 -17.13 -25.50
N THR A 159 7.82 -17.45 -26.17
CA THR A 159 7.90 -18.60 -27.09
C THR A 159 7.83 -19.96 -26.39
N MET A 160 8.29 -20.09 -25.14
CA MET A 160 8.14 -21.34 -24.36
C MET A 160 6.69 -21.58 -23.88
N VAL A 161 5.95 -20.51 -23.57
CA VAL A 161 4.55 -20.62 -23.12
C VAL A 161 3.61 -20.93 -24.30
N VAL A 162 3.92 -20.43 -25.49
CA VAL A 162 3.12 -20.73 -26.71
C VAL A 162 3.40 -22.13 -27.29
N THR A 163 4.56 -22.73 -27.01
CA THR A 163 4.95 -24.04 -27.58
C THR A 163 4.53 -25.27 -26.76
N THR A 164 3.96 -25.09 -25.57
CA THR A 164 3.55 -26.21 -24.69
C THR A 164 2.06 -26.59 -24.78
N ALA A 165 1.39 -26.21 -25.87
CA ALA A 165 0.19 -26.91 -26.32
C ALA A 165 0.54 -27.94 -27.41
N PRO A 166 0.96 -29.17 -27.06
CA PRO A 166 1.03 -30.26 -28.01
C PRO A 166 -0.38 -30.82 -28.22
N GLY A 167 -0.99 -30.43 -29.33
CA GLY A 167 -1.85 -31.36 -30.04
C GLY A 167 -0.97 -32.46 -30.65
N THR A 168 -1.45 -33.70 -30.55
CA THR A 168 -0.98 -34.93 -31.23
C THR A 168 0.15 -35.69 -30.54
N LEU A 169 -0.22 -36.66 -29.68
CA LEU A 169 -0.14 -38.10 -29.97
C LEU A 169 -1.25 -38.82 -29.20
#